data_AF-A0A8T5YL75-F1
#
_entry.id   AF-A0A8T5YL75-F1
#
_cell.length_a   1.000
_cell.length_b   1.000
_cell.length_c   1.000
_cell.angle_alpha   90.00
_cell.angle_beta   90.00
_cell.angle_gamma   90.00
#
_symmetry.space_group_name_H-M   'P 1'
#
loop_
_entity.id
_entity.type
_entity.pdbx_description
1 polymer ?
#
loop_
_entity_poly.entity_id
_entity_poly.type
_entity_poly.pdbx_seq_one_letter_code
_entity_poly.pdbx_strand_id
1 'polypeptide(L)' 'MLEQLKADVLAANLVLPAHHLVTFTWGNVSAVD' A
#
# COMPACT_ATOMS: atom_id res chain seq x y z
N MET A 1 -7.33 -0.38 -17.36
CA MET A 1 -8.47 -0.30 -16.43
C MET A 1 -7.96 -0.74 -15.06
N LEU A 2 -8.30 -0.01 -13.98
CA LEU A 2 -7.74 -0.11 -12.61
C LEU A 2 -6.39 0.59 -12.34
N GLU A 3 -5.94 1.52 -13.20
CA GLU A 3 -4.70 2.27 -12.93
C GLU A 3 -4.80 3.16 -11.69
N GLN A 4 -5.99 3.74 -11.45
CA GLN A 4 -6.25 4.49 -10.22
C GLN A 4 -6.18 3.60 -8.98
N LEU A 5 -6.86 2.45 -9.00
CA LEU A 5 -6.84 1.49 -7.89
C LEU A 5 -5.40 1.03 -7.56
N LYS A 6 -4.56 0.79 -8.58
CA LYS A 6 -3.14 0.48 -8.37
C LYS A 6 -2.38 1.63 -7.72
N ALA A 7 -2.60 2.86 -8.16
CA ALA A 7 -1.96 4.05 -7.58
C ALA A 7 -2.33 4.23 -6.10
N ASP A 8 -3.60 4.02 -5.77
CA ASP A 8 -4.11 4.13 -4.40
C ASP A 8 -3.52 3.03 -3.49
N VAL A 9 -3.50 1.78 -3.98
CA VAL A 9 -2.89 0.66 -3.25
C VAL A 9 -1.38 0.87 -3.05
N LEU A 10 -0.67 1.39 -4.05
CA LEU A 10 0.75 1.71 -3.93
C LEU A 10 0.99 2.79 -2.87
N ALA A 11 0.22 3.89 -2.93
CA ALA A 11 0.32 4.97 -1.95
C ALA A 11 0.08 4.46 -0.52
N ALA A 12 -0.94 3.62 -0.33
CA ALA A 12 -1.23 3.03 0.97
C ALA A 12 -0.09 2.13 1.49
N ASN A 13 0.53 1.32 0.62
CA ASN A 13 1.66 0.48 1.01
C ASN A 13 2.90 1.32 1.39
N LEU A 14 3.14 2.45 0.72
CA LEU A 14 4.28 3.34 1.02
C LEU A 14 4.13 4.08 2.35
N VAL A 15 2.89 4.27 2.82
CA VAL A 15 2.59 4.93 4.09
C VAL A 15 2.88 4.03 5.30
N LEU A 16 2.84 2.70 5.14
CA LEU A 16 3.17 1.72 6.19
C LEU A 16 4.57 1.93 6.81
N PRO A 17 5.68 1.97 6.04
CA PRO A 17 7.01 2.23 6.60
C PRO A 17 7.15 3.67 7.12
N ALA A 18 6.46 4.64 6.51
CA ALA A 18 6.49 6.04 6.93
C ALA A 18 5.92 6.25 8.34
N HIS A 19 4.92 5.46 8.73
CA HIS A 19 4.37 5.43 10.10
C HIS A 19 5.00 4.37 10.99
N HIS A 20 6.10 3.72 10.55
CA HIS A 20 6.80 2.68 11.30
C HIS A 20 5.89 1.49 11.68
N LEU A 21 4.91 1.17 10.85
CA LEU A 21 3.97 0.05 11.08
C LEU A 21 4.53 -1.31 10.61
N VAL A 22 5.60 -1.29 9.82
CA VAL A 22 6.22 -2.49 9.23
C VAL A 22 7.75 -2.39 9.27
N THR A 23 8.40 -3.55 9.34
CA THR A 23 9.84 -3.72 9.16
C THR A 23 10.06 -4.71 8.01
N PHE A 24 11.08 -4.49 7.18
CA PHE A 24 11.31 -5.29 5.96
C PHE A 24 10.06 -5.34 5.06
N THR A 25 9.65 -6.53 4.63
CA THR A 25 8.53 -6.76 3.70
C THR A 25 7.31 -7.39 4.39
N TRP A 26 7.16 -7.22 5.71
CA TRP A 26 6.17 -7.97 6.50
C TRP A 26 4.71 -7.52 6.32
N GLY A 27 4.46 -6.33 5.75
CA GLY A 27 3.10 -5.81 5.57
C GLY A 27 2.72 -5.56 4.12
N ASN A 28 1.41 -5.60 3.86
CA ASN A 28 0.80 -5.29 2.57
C ASN A 28 -0.57 -4.63 2.77
N VAL A 29 -0.99 -3.84 1.79
CA VAL A 29 -2.36 -3.31 1.64
C VAL A 29 -2.91 -3.75 0.29
N SER A 30 -4.19 -4.11 0.25
CA SER A 30 -4.95 -4.42 -0.97
C SER A 30 -6.28 -3.66 -0.96
N ALA A 31 -6.85 -3.44 -2.15
CA ALA A 31 -8.14 -2.80 -2.32
C ALA A 31 -8.97 -3.56 -3.37
N VAL A 32 -10.30 -3.47 -3.25
CA VAL A 32 -11.28 -4.03 -4.16
C VAL A 32 -12.14 -2.87 -4.66
N ASP A 33 -12.40 -2.82 -5.97
CA ASP A 33 -13.33 -1.88 -6.60
C ASP A 33 -14.78 -2.33 -6.41
#